data_AF-A0A928KIW3-F1
#
_entry.id   AF-A0A928KIW3-F1
#
_cell.length_a   1.000
_cell.length_b   1.000
_cell.length_c   1.000
_cell.angle_alpha   90.00
_cell.angle_beta   90.00
_cell.angle_gamma   90.00
#
_symmetry.space_group_name_H-M   'P 1'
#
loop_
_entity.id
_entity.type
_entity.pdbx_description
1 polymer ?
#
loop_
_entity_poly.entity_id
_entity_poly.type
_entity_poly.pdbx_seq_one_letter_code
_entity_poly.pdbx_strand_id
1 'polypeptide(L)'
;MLTARGMDDDVTVSNFLSGSFETVSPFCFADMEEAAFTVGEAVDFGEKICIYGDYDCDGVTSTALLLSYLRSEGADVFAYIPDREGEGYGLNKDAIDTIKERGAKLIITVDNGISSVDEAEYIYSLGMRLVITDHHQLGDTLPRAEAVVNPHREENDLTFREYCGVGVAFKL
;
A
#
# COMPACT_ATOMS: atom_id res chain seq x y z
N MET A 1 28.19 21.06 5.14
CA MET A 1 27.63 19.79 4.64
C MET A 1 26.15 19.94 4.28
N LEU A 2 25.30 20.50 5.16
CA LEU A 2 23.88 20.76 4.86
C LEU A 2 23.66 21.89 3.83
N THR A 3 24.49 22.93 3.86
CA THR A 3 24.53 23.98 2.82
C THR A 3 24.79 23.43 1.42
N ALA A 4 25.66 22.41 1.30
CA ALA A 4 25.91 21.72 0.02
C ALA A 4 24.72 20.86 -0.45
N ARG A 5 23.70 20.67 0.40
CA ARG A 5 22.44 19.99 0.10
C ARG A 5 21.27 20.98 -0.06
N GLY A 6 21.57 22.28 -0.23
CA GLY A 6 20.56 23.32 -0.43
C GLY A 6 19.85 23.80 0.84
N MET A 7 20.36 23.46 2.03
CA MET A 7 19.81 23.92 3.31
C MET A 7 20.74 25.01 3.87
N ASP A 8 20.42 26.27 3.63
CA ASP A 8 21.26 27.44 3.91
C ASP A 8 20.73 28.36 5.00
N ASP A 9 19.49 28.18 5.45
CA ASP A 9 18.91 28.90 6.59
C ASP A 9 18.87 28.06 7.88
N ASP A 10 18.98 28.75 9.01
CA ASP A 10 19.04 28.14 10.35
C ASP A 10 17.77 27.35 10.70
N VAL A 11 16.61 27.74 10.18
CA VAL A 11 15.33 27.08 10.46
C VAL A 11 15.26 25.72 9.74
N THR A 12 15.60 25.68 8.45
CA THR A 12 15.64 24.43 7.68
C THR A 12 16.67 23.46 8.23
N VAL A 13 17.85 23.96 8.63
CA VAL A 13 18.89 23.13 9.27
C VAL A 13 18.41 22.60 10.62
N SER A 14 17.80 23.45 11.46
CA SER A 14 17.27 23.05 12.75
C SER A 14 16.16 22.01 12.60
N ASN A 15 15.21 22.21 11.69
CA ASN A 15 14.11 21.27 11.44
C ASN A 15 14.65 19.91 10.97
N PHE A 16 15.58 19.90 10.00
CA PHE A 16 16.20 18.68 9.50
C PHE A 16 16.94 17.90 10.60
N LEU A 17 17.65 18.59 11.49
CA LEU A 17 18.43 17.96 12.56
C LEU A 17 17.61 17.62 13.80
N SER A 18 16.52 18.33 14.05
CA SER A 18 15.69 18.18 15.25
C SER A 18 14.90 16.87 15.26
N GLY A 19 14.72 16.23 14.10
CA GLY A 19 13.93 15.01 13.99
C GLY A 19 12.47 15.18 14.41
N SER A 20 11.96 16.43 14.47
CA SER A 20 10.54 16.69 14.70
C SER A 20 9.76 16.22 13.46
N PHE A 21 9.33 14.97 13.52
CA PHE A 21 8.47 14.36 12.49
C PHE A 21 7.08 14.98 12.63
N GLU A 22 6.82 16.10 11.96
CA GLU A 22 5.44 16.45 11.65
C GLU A 22 4.96 15.47 10.58
N THR A 23 4.17 14.49 11.02
CA THR A 23 3.56 13.54 10.11
C THR A 23 2.48 14.27 9.33
N VAL A 24 2.70 14.45 8.02
CA VAL A 24 1.66 14.90 7.09
C VAL A 24 0.42 14.01 7.27
N SER A 25 -0.77 14.62 7.23
CA SER A 25 -2.04 13.90 7.34
C SER A 25 -2.07 12.76 6.31
N PRO A 26 -2.51 11.54 6.66
CA PRO A 26 -2.67 10.46 5.69
C PRO A 26 -3.66 10.85 4.58
N PHE A 27 -4.65 11.69 4.89
CA PHE A 27 -5.65 12.19 3.93
C PHE A 27 -5.10 13.20 2.89
N CYS A 28 -3.79 13.51 2.95
CA CYS A 28 -3.11 14.21 1.85
C CYS A 28 -2.79 13.28 0.67
N PHE A 29 -2.86 11.96 0.86
CA PHE A 29 -2.80 10.99 -0.23
C PHE A 29 -4.18 10.83 -0.88
N ALA A 30 -4.21 10.84 -2.22
CA ALA A 30 -5.39 10.50 -3.00
C ALA A 30 -5.84 9.07 -2.67
N ASP A 31 -7.16 8.89 -2.57
CA ASP A 31 -7.88 7.68 -2.19
C ASP A 31 -7.58 7.13 -0.79
N MET A 32 -6.90 7.87 0.09
CA MET A 32 -6.62 7.36 1.44
C MET A 32 -7.89 7.19 2.27
N GLU A 33 -8.85 8.11 2.15
CA GLU A 33 -10.14 7.98 2.85
C GLU A 33 -10.91 6.75 2.35
N GLU A 34 -10.95 6.53 1.04
CA GLU A 34 -11.57 5.38 0.38
C GLU A 34 -10.88 4.06 0.77
N ALA A 35 -9.54 4.04 0.87
CA ALA A 35 -8.78 2.89 1.32
C ALA A 35 -9.12 2.54 2.77
N ALA A 36 -9.03 3.52 3.68
CA ALA A 36 -9.33 3.32 5.10
C ALA A 36 -10.79 2.88 5.31
N PHE A 37 -11.73 3.48 4.57
CA PHE A 37 -13.14 3.09 4.60
C PHE A 37 -13.34 1.65 4.13
N THR A 38 -12.77 1.27 2.99
CA THR A 38 -12.91 -0.09 2.42
C THR A 38 -12.36 -1.16 3.35
N VAL A 39 -11.19 -0.89 3.95
CA VAL A 39 -10.55 -1.79 4.91
C VAL A 39 -11.39 -1.88 6.18
N GLY A 40 -11.84 -0.74 6.72
CA GLY A 40 -12.71 -0.69 7.90
C GLY A 40 -14.02 -1.47 7.71
N GLU A 41 -14.69 -1.30 6.57
CA GLU A 41 -15.88 -2.08 6.23
C GLU A 41 -15.59 -3.60 6.20
N ALA A 42 -14.47 -4.01 5.59
CA ALA A 42 -14.10 -5.42 5.56
C ALA A 42 -13.88 -6.01 6.97
N VAL A 43 -13.30 -5.22 7.88
CA VAL A 43 -13.15 -5.60 9.29
C VAL A 43 -14.52 -5.70 9.97
N ASP A 44 -15.37 -4.68 9.84
CA ASP A 44 -16.69 -4.62 10.48
C ASP A 44 -17.64 -5.73 10.02
N PHE A 45 -17.58 -6.10 8.73
CA PHE A 45 -18.38 -7.19 8.16
C PHE A 45 -17.76 -8.58 8.36
N GLY A 46 -16.58 -8.68 8.99
CA GLY A 46 -15.89 -9.94 9.19
C GLY A 46 -15.48 -10.61 7.88
N GLU A 47 -15.21 -9.82 6.85
CA GLU A 47 -14.71 -10.32 5.58
C GLU A 47 -13.26 -10.79 5.71
N LYS A 48 -12.91 -11.86 4.98
CA LYS A 48 -11.54 -12.33 4.96
C LYS A 48 -10.66 -11.44 4.08
N ILE A 49 -9.59 -10.92 4.65
CA ILE A 49 -8.64 -10.00 4.03
C ILE A 49 -7.33 -10.73 3.70
N CYS A 50 -6.79 -10.50 2.52
CA CYS A 50 -5.44 -10.90 2.14
C CYS A 50 -4.54 -9.67 2.04
N ILE A 51 -3.43 -9.64 2.78
CA ILE A 51 -2.33 -8.69 2.56
C ILE A 51 -1.37 -9.32 1.55
N TYR A 52 -1.28 -8.73 0.36
CA TYR A 52 -0.39 -9.16 -0.71
C TYR A 52 0.88 -8.31 -0.71
N GLY A 53 1.96 -8.83 -0.15
CA GLY A 53 3.23 -8.13 -0.02
C GLY A 53 4.20 -8.37 -1.17
N ASP A 54 5.31 -7.64 -1.17
CA ASP A 54 6.50 -7.97 -1.92
C ASP A 54 7.53 -8.75 -1.09
N TYR A 55 8.46 -9.43 -1.76
CA TYR A 55 9.46 -10.32 -1.16
C TYR A 55 10.67 -9.58 -0.56
N ASP A 56 10.83 -8.28 -0.82
CA ASP A 56 11.96 -7.51 -0.31
C ASP A 56 11.72 -6.97 1.12
N CYS A 57 12.67 -6.18 1.63
CA CYS A 57 12.59 -5.66 3.00
C CYS A 57 11.40 -4.72 3.19
N ASP A 58 11.06 -3.92 2.18
CA ASP A 58 9.98 -2.94 2.24
C ASP A 58 8.62 -3.66 2.21
N GLY A 59 8.43 -4.55 1.24
CA GLY A 59 7.22 -5.37 1.12
C GLY A 59 6.96 -6.29 2.33
N VAL A 60 7.99 -6.97 2.84
CA VAL A 60 7.85 -7.84 4.02
C VAL A 60 7.50 -7.03 5.27
N THR A 61 8.13 -5.85 5.45
CA THR A 61 7.85 -4.99 6.61
C THR A 61 6.44 -4.39 6.54
N SER A 62 6.03 -3.93 5.35
CA SER A 62 4.66 -3.45 5.09
C SER A 62 3.62 -4.52 5.40
N THR A 63 3.89 -5.75 4.96
CA THR A 63 3.02 -6.91 5.21
C THR A 63 2.90 -7.19 6.69
N ALA A 64 4.03 -7.25 7.41
CA ALA A 64 4.03 -7.50 8.84
C ALA A 64 3.29 -6.40 9.62
N LEU A 65 3.45 -5.14 9.22
CA LEU A 65 2.79 -3.98 9.82
C LEU A 65 1.26 -4.09 9.73
N LEU A 66 0.70 -4.18 8.52
CA LEU A 66 -0.75 -4.24 8.34
C LEU A 66 -1.34 -5.54 8.89
N LEU A 67 -0.65 -6.68 8.71
CA LEU A 67 -1.10 -7.95 9.27
C LEU A 67 -1.18 -7.89 10.80
N SER A 68 -0.21 -7.27 11.46
CA SER A 68 -0.19 -7.13 12.92
C SER A 68 -1.32 -6.22 13.41
N TYR A 69 -1.52 -5.07 12.75
CA TYR A 69 -2.55 -4.11 13.12
C TYR A 69 -3.97 -4.68 12.89
N LEU A 70 -4.27 -5.19 11.70
CA LEU A 70 -5.60 -5.72 11.42
C LEU A 70 -5.96 -6.92 12.32
N ARG A 71 -4.98 -7.74 12.70
CA ARG A 71 -5.19 -8.79 13.71
C ARG A 71 -5.50 -8.23 15.09
N SER A 72 -4.87 -7.13 15.51
CA SER A 72 -5.20 -6.50 16.80
C SER A 72 -6.60 -5.91 16.82
N GLU A 73 -7.10 -5.47 15.66
CA GLU A 73 -8.48 -5.01 15.47
C GLU A 73 -9.50 -6.15 15.28
N GLY A 74 -9.05 -7.42 15.29
CA GLY A 74 -9.93 -8.59 15.23
C GLY A 74 -10.32 -9.05 13.82
N ALA A 75 -9.65 -8.56 12.77
CA ALA A 75 -9.92 -8.96 11.39
C ALA A 75 -9.54 -10.43 11.09
N ASP A 76 -10.30 -11.10 10.21
CA ASP A 76 -9.90 -12.38 9.59
C ASP A 76 -8.91 -12.09 8.45
N VAL A 77 -7.62 -12.02 8.79
CA VAL A 77 -6.58 -11.58 7.86
C VAL A 77 -5.42 -12.57 7.75
N PHE A 78 -4.92 -12.75 6.53
CA PHE A 78 -3.72 -13.51 6.22
C PHE A 78 -2.81 -12.78 5.24
N ALA A 79 -1.54 -13.19 5.19
CA ALA A 79 -0.57 -12.67 4.23
C ALA A 79 -0.33 -13.64 3.06
N TYR A 80 0.01 -13.08 1.92
CA TYR A 80 0.58 -13.74 0.75
C TYR A 80 1.81 -12.94 0.31
N ILE A 81 2.95 -13.61 0.12
CA ILE A 81 4.17 -13.01 -0.42
C ILE A 81 4.59 -13.92 -1.59
N PRO A 82 4.71 -13.40 -2.81
CA PRO A 82 5.04 -14.20 -3.98
C PRO A 82 6.47 -14.74 -3.90
N ASP A 83 6.70 -15.91 -4.49
CA ASP A 83 8.05 -16.42 -4.70
C ASP A 83 8.72 -15.69 -5.88
N ARG A 84 9.85 -15.05 -5.61
CA ARG A 84 10.58 -14.26 -6.61
C ARG A 84 11.03 -15.06 -7.82
N GLU A 85 11.46 -16.31 -7.65
CA GLU A 85 12.03 -17.13 -8.72
C GLU A 85 10.94 -17.87 -9.51
N GLY A 86 9.85 -18.25 -8.85
CA GLY A 86 8.74 -18.99 -9.45
C GLY A 86 7.62 -18.11 -10.01
N GLU A 87 7.17 -17.13 -9.25
CA GLU A 87 5.98 -16.31 -9.56
C GLU A 87 6.33 -14.94 -10.13
N GLY A 88 7.54 -14.44 -9.83
CA GLY A 88 8.00 -13.13 -10.28
C GLY A 88 7.59 -12.01 -9.32
N TYR A 89 7.38 -10.81 -9.86
CA TYR A 89 7.09 -9.59 -9.08
C TYR A 89 5.64 -9.14 -9.26
N GLY A 90 5.01 -8.77 -8.15
CA GLY A 90 3.64 -8.24 -8.11
C GLY A 90 2.55 -9.30 -8.25
N LEU A 91 1.30 -8.83 -8.35
CA LEU A 91 0.14 -9.68 -8.51
C LEU A 91 0.27 -10.59 -9.73
N ASN A 92 -0.21 -11.82 -9.59
CA ASN A 92 -0.32 -12.78 -10.67
C ASN A 92 -1.61 -13.62 -10.49
N LYS A 93 -2.12 -14.18 -11.58
CA LYS A 93 -3.43 -14.86 -11.58
C LYS A 93 -3.45 -16.14 -10.73
N ASP A 94 -2.37 -16.91 -10.72
CA ASP A 94 -2.28 -18.16 -9.93
C ASP A 94 -2.32 -17.87 -8.42
N ALA A 95 -1.65 -16.80 -7.99
CA ALA A 95 -1.73 -16.31 -6.61
C ALA A 95 -3.14 -15.81 -6.27
N ILE A 96 -3.78 -15.07 -7.19
CA ILE A 96 -5.16 -14.58 -7.03
C ILE A 96 -6.15 -15.75 -6.87
N ASP A 97 -6.00 -16.81 -7.67
CA ASP A 97 -6.80 -18.02 -7.53
C ASP A 97 -6.59 -18.68 -6.17
N THR A 98 -5.34 -18.82 -5.73
CA THR A 98 -5.02 -19.34 -4.40
C THR A 98 -5.66 -18.50 -3.28
N ILE A 99 -5.61 -17.18 -3.40
CA ILE A 99 -6.21 -16.24 -2.45
C ILE A 99 -7.74 -16.37 -2.45
N LYS A 100 -8.35 -16.54 -3.62
CA LYS A 100 -9.78 -16.77 -3.77
C LYS A 100 -10.22 -18.08 -3.12
N GLU A 101 -9.48 -19.17 -3.34
CA GLU A 101 -9.74 -20.48 -2.76
C GLU A 101 -9.67 -20.46 -1.23
N ARG A 102 -8.79 -19.60 -0.66
CA ARG A 102 -8.72 -19.36 0.78
C ARG A 102 -9.90 -18.55 1.33
N GLY A 103 -10.77 -18.05 0.45
CA GLY A 103 -12.01 -17.36 0.77
C GLY A 103 -11.89 -15.86 0.97
N ALA A 104 -10.79 -15.24 0.50
CA ALA A 104 -10.64 -13.79 0.60
C ALA A 104 -11.75 -13.05 -0.16
N LYS A 105 -12.12 -11.88 0.36
CA LYS A 105 -13.07 -10.93 -0.23
C LYS A 105 -12.40 -9.62 -0.60
N LEU A 106 -11.37 -9.24 0.16
CA LEU A 106 -10.55 -8.06 -0.07
C LEU A 106 -9.08 -8.48 -0.18
N ILE A 107 -8.40 -7.98 -1.21
CA ILE A 107 -6.95 -8.00 -1.33
C ILE A 107 -6.44 -6.58 -1.08
N ILE A 108 -5.45 -6.44 -0.20
CA ILE A 108 -4.72 -5.19 0.02
C ILE A 108 -3.29 -5.45 -0.44
N THR A 109 -2.85 -4.82 -1.53
CA THR A 109 -1.45 -4.89 -1.92
C THR A 109 -0.64 -3.89 -1.11
N VAL A 110 0.56 -4.31 -0.70
CA VAL A 110 1.56 -3.44 -0.09
C VAL A 110 2.85 -3.54 -0.87
N ASP A 111 3.42 -2.39 -1.21
CA ASP A 111 4.68 -2.28 -1.96
C ASP A 111 4.63 -2.87 -3.38
N ASN A 112 3.43 -3.09 -3.91
CA ASN A 112 3.22 -3.52 -5.30
C ASN A 112 1.77 -3.23 -5.75
N GLY A 113 1.50 -3.55 -7.01
CA GLY A 113 0.15 -3.55 -7.57
C GLY A 113 -0.14 -2.38 -8.52
N ILE A 114 0.63 -1.29 -8.50
CA ILE A 114 0.33 -0.10 -9.32
C ILE A 114 0.34 -0.35 -10.83
N SER A 115 1.04 -1.40 -11.27
CA SER A 115 1.13 -1.82 -12.69
C SER A 115 0.22 -3.00 -13.04
N SER A 116 -0.55 -3.54 -12.08
CA SER A 116 -1.28 -4.81 -12.20
C SER A 116 -2.71 -4.63 -12.75
N VAL A 117 -2.82 -4.02 -13.93
CA VAL A 117 -4.11 -3.65 -14.55
C VAL A 117 -4.96 -4.88 -14.91
N ASP A 118 -4.35 -5.89 -15.54
CA ASP A 118 -5.06 -7.10 -15.97
C ASP A 118 -5.45 -7.98 -14.77
N GLU A 119 -4.59 -8.04 -13.75
CA GLU A 119 -4.82 -8.76 -12.50
C GLU A 119 -5.92 -8.10 -11.68
N ALA A 120 -5.98 -6.77 -11.65
CA ALA A 120 -7.06 -6.04 -11.02
C ALA A 120 -8.43 -6.41 -11.62
N GLU A 121 -8.56 -6.37 -12.95
CA GLU A 121 -9.81 -6.82 -13.59
C GLU A 121 -10.14 -8.28 -13.30
N TYR A 122 -9.11 -9.13 -13.22
CA TYR A 122 -9.29 -10.53 -12.86
C TYR A 122 -9.84 -10.71 -11.44
N ILE A 123 -9.29 -9.99 -10.45
CA ILE A 123 -9.79 -9.97 -9.07
C ILE A 123 -11.29 -9.62 -9.02
N TYR A 124 -11.69 -8.57 -9.75
CA TYR A 124 -13.09 -8.17 -9.83
C TYR A 124 -13.97 -9.20 -10.54
N SER A 125 -13.45 -9.87 -11.59
CA SER A 125 -14.18 -10.95 -12.27
C SER A 125 -14.49 -12.14 -11.34
N LEU A 126 -13.67 -12.33 -10.31
CA LEU A 126 -13.86 -13.34 -9.26
C LEU A 126 -14.73 -12.85 -8.08
N GLY A 127 -15.25 -11.62 -8.15
CA GLY A 127 -16.08 -11.01 -7.11
C GLY A 127 -15.31 -10.72 -5.82
N MET A 128 -14.03 -10.38 -5.92
CA MET A 128 -13.22 -9.83 -4.84
C MET A 128 -12.99 -8.33 -5.08
N ARG A 129 -12.58 -7.61 -4.04
CA ARG A 129 -12.19 -6.19 -4.07
C ARG A 129 -10.69 -6.05 -3.93
N LEU A 130 -10.17 -4.90 -4.37
CA LEU A 130 -8.74 -4.58 -4.33
C LEU A 130 -8.54 -3.19 -3.72
N VAL A 131 -7.58 -3.07 -2.81
CA VAL A 131 -6.98 -1.80 -2.36
C VAL A 131 -5.49 -1.88 -2.66
N ILE A 132 -4.93 -0.83 -3.26
CA ILE A 132 -3.51 -0.77 -3.63
C ILE A 132 -2.81 0.26 -2.76
N THR A 133 -1.77 -0.17 -2.05
CA THR A 133 -0.78 0.74 -1.43
C THR A 133 0.58 0.47 -2.04
N ASP A 134 1.11 1.45 -2.77
CA ASP A 134 2.33 1.28 -3.54
C ASP A 134 3.08 2.61 -3.62
N HIS A 135 4.35 2.55 -3.97
CA HIS A 135 5.22 3.71 -4.19
C HIS A 135 6.00 3.65 -5.50
N HIS A 136 5.80 2.61 -6.32
CA HIS A 136 6.39 2.54 -7.65
C HIS A 136 5.82 3.61 -8.60
N GLN A 137 6.55 3.86 -9.69
CA GLN A 137 6.13 4.82 -10.72
C GLN A 137 4.80 4.39 -11.35
N LEU A 138 3.95 5.38 -11.61
CA LEU A 138 2.65 5.15 -12.24
C LEU A 138 2.83 4.72 -13.70
N GLY A 139 2.00 3.78 -14.14
CA GLY A 139 1.83 3.48 -15.56
C GLY A 139 0.90 4.47 -16.25
N ASP A 140 0.61 4.22 -17.53
CA ASP A 140 -0.31 5.04 -18.34
C ASP A 140 -1.76 4.99 -17.85
N THR A 141 -2.13 3.98 -17.06
CA THR A 141 -3.48 3.76 -16.55
C THR A 141 -3.40 3.13 -15.17
N LEU A 142 -4.23 3.61 -14.26
CA LEU A 142 -4.34 3.04 -12.92
C LEU A 142 -5.15 1.73 -12.94
N PRO A 143 -4.74 0.69 -12.19
CA PRO A 143 -5.51 -0.52 -12.03
C PRO A 143 -6.87 -0.23 -11.39
N ARG A 144 -7.86 -1.06 -11.70
CA ARG A 144 -9.17 -1.01 -11.05
C ARG A 144 -9.03 -1.42 -9.58
N ALA A 145 -9.40 -0.54 -8.66
CA ALA A 145 -9.39 -0.80 -7.23
C ALA A 145 -10.46 0.07 -6.55
N GLU A 146 -10.82 -0.28 -5.31
CA GLU A 146 -11.62 0.58 -4.44
C GLU A 146 -10.82 1.84 -4.07
N ALA A 147 -9.49 1.72 -3.99
CA ALA A 147 -8.57 2.82 -3.75
C ALA A 147 -7.16 2.49 -4.28
N VAL A 148 -6.49 3.50 -4.85
CA VAL A 148 -5.08 3.42 -5.27
C VAL A 148 -4.25 4.49 -4.56
N VAL A 149 -3.64 4.11 -3.44
CA VAL A 149 -2.81 5.01 -2.63
C VAL A 149 -1.36 4.92 -3.10
N ASN A 150 -0.89 5.98 -3.76
CA ASN A 150 0.50 6.08 -4.22
C ASN A 150 0.98 7.53 -4.18
N PRO A 151 2.17 7.83 -3.60
CA PRO A 151 2.68 9.19 -3.44
C PRO A 151 3.02 9.92 -4.75
N HIS A 152 3.18 9.18 -5.86
CA HIS A 152 3.48 9.75 -7.18
C HIS A 152 2.23 10.24 -7.92
N ARG A 153 1.01 9.98 -7.41
CA ARG A 153 -0.23 10.53 -7.95
C ARG A 153 -0.22 12.06 -7.97
N GLU A 154 -0.73 12.65 -9.05
CA GLU A 154 -0.74 14.10 -9.22
C GLU A 154 -1.75 14.77 -8.29
N GLU A 155 -2.83 14.04 -7.96
CA GLU A 155 -3.95 14.46 -7.12
C GLU A 155 -3.59 14.59 -5.62
N ASN A 156 -2.42 14.09 -5.22
CA ASN A 156 -1.93 14.19 -3.84
C ASN A 156 -1.63 15.63 -3.43
N ASP A 157 -2.03 16.00 -2.21
CA ASP A 157 -1.59 17.24 -1.52
C ASP A 157 -0.33 16.98 -0.70
N LEU A 158 0.72 16.46 -1.36
CA LEU A 158 1.97 16.06 -0.73
C LEU A 158 3.13 16.95 -1.19
N THR A 159 3.86 17.49 -0.21
CA THR A 159 5.13 18.22 -0.43
C THR A 159 6.33 17.29 -0.57
N PHE A 160 6.24 16.09 -0.01
CA PHE A 160 7.24 15.01 -0.13
C PHE A 160 6.58 13.80 -0.79
N ARG A 161 7.20 13.22 -1.82
CA ARG A 161 6.63 12.12 -2.62
C ARG A 161 7.47 10.84 -2.63
N GLU A 162 8.64 10.85 -1.99
CA GLU A 162 9.57 9.72 -1.99
C GLU A 162 9.31 8.79 -0.79
N TYR A 163 8.05 8.38 -0.60
CA TYR A 163 7.69 7.39 0.41
C TYR A 163 8.13 5.99 -0.06
N CYS A 164 8.53 5.14 0.88
CA CYS A 164 8.65 3.70 0.68
C CYS A 164 7.29 3.00 0.84
N GLY A 165 7.15 1.76 0.38
CA GLY A 165 5.93 0.95 0.52
C GLY A 165 5.45 0.88 1.98
N VAL A 166 6.34 0.63 2.93
CA VAL A 166 6.02 0.60 4.37
C VAL A 166 5.61 1.96 4.90
N GLY A 167 6.14 3.03 4.31
CA GLY A 167 5.75 4.40 4.63
C GLY A 167 4.31 4.69 4.21
N VAL A 168 3.88 4.20 3.04
CA VAL A 168 2.49 4.30 2.57
C VAL A 168 1.58 3.41 3.42
N ALA A 169 1.98 2.15 3.67
CA ALA A 169 1.22 1.22 4.50
C ALA A 169 1.06 1.68 5.95
N PHE A 170 2.03 2.43 6.50
CA PHE A 170 1.91 3.04 7.84
C PHE A 170 0.93 4.22 7.89
N LYS A 171 0.66 4.87 6.74
CA LYS A 171 -0.31 5.96 6.65
C LYS A 171 -1.76 5.45 6.59
N LEU A 172 -1.95 4.25 6.03
CA LEU A 172 -3.23 3.55 6.00
C LEU A 172 -3.59 3.01 7.39
#